data_AF-G3S5K7-F1
#
_entry.id   AF-G3S5K7-F1
#
_cell.length_a   1.000
_cell.length_b   1.000
_cell.length_c   1.000
_cell.angle_alpha   90.00
_cell.angle_beta   90.00
_cell.angle_gamma   90.00
#
_symmetry.space_group_name_H-M   'P 1'
#
loop_
_entity.id
_entity.type
_entity.pdbx_description
1 polymer ?
#
loop_
_entity_poly.entity_id
_entity_poly.type
_entity_poly.pdbx_seq_one_letter_code
_entity_poly.pdbx_strand_id
1 'polypeptide(L)'
;MLGAKPHWLPGLLHSPGLPLVLVLLALGAGWAQEGSEPVLLEGECLVVCEPGRAAAGGPGGAALGEAPPGRVAFAAVRSHHHEPAGETGNGTSGAIYFDQVLVNEGGGFDRASGSFVAPVRGVYSFRFHVVKVYNRQTVQVSLMLNTWPVISAFANDPDVTREAATSSVLLPLDPGDRVSLRLRRGNLLGGWKYSSFSGFLIFPL
;
A
#
# COMPACT_ATOMS: atom_id res chain seq x y z
N MET A 1 -37.73 -4.31 -73.14
CA MET A 1 -37.16 -5.34 -72.24
C MET A 1 -38.01 -5.39 -70.98
N LEU A 2 -38.53 -6.59 -70.70
CA LEU A 2 -39.52 -6.91 -69.67
C LEU A 2 -38.92 -6.86 -68.25
N GLY A 3 -39.80 -6.63 -67.26
CA GLY A 3 -39.45 -6.55 -65.84
C GLY A 3 -39.56 -7.86 -65.06
N ALA A 4 -39.46 -7.76 -63.73
CA ALA A 4 -40.21 -8.51 -62.71
C ALA A 4 -39.57 -8.32 -61.31
N LYS A 5 -40.43 -8.12 -60.30
CA LYS A 5 -40.14 -8.29 -58.86
C LYS A 5 -39.97 -9.78 -58.51
N PRO A 6 -39.39 -10.09 -57.34
CA PRO A 6 -39.87 -11.20 -56.54
C PRO A 6 -40.31 -10.78 -55.12
N HIS A 7 -41.47 -11.28 -54.73
CA HIS A 7 -41.99 -11.37 -53.36
C HIS A 7 -41.54 -12.71 -52.74
N TRP A 8 -41.24 -12.76 -51.44
CA TRP A 8 -41.49 -13.94 -50.56
C TRP A 8 -41.56 -13.51 -49.07
N LEU A 9 -42.35 -14.28 -48.31
CA LEU A 9 -43.06 -13.99 -47.06
C LEU A 9 -42.22 -14.03 -45.76
N PRO A 10 -42.74 -13.46 -44.64
CA PRO A 10 -42.16 -13.58 -43.30
C PRO A 10 -42.66 -14.84 -42.57
N GLY A 11 -41.76 -15.53 -41.87
CA GLY A 11 -42.09 -16.64 -40.96
C GLY A 11 -42.52 -16.12 -39.58
N LEU A 12 -43.80 -16.33 -39.27
CA LEU A 12 -44.37 -16.33 -37.92
C LEU A 12 -44.15 -17.71 -37.28
N LEU A 13 -43.71 -17.78 -36.02
CA LEU A 13 -44.01 -18.92 -35.15
C LEU A 13 -44.61 -18.42 -33.83
N HIS A 14 -45.66 -19.15 -33.43
CA HIS A 14 -46.68 -18.84 -32.44
C HIS A 14 -46.21 -19.01 -30.97
N SER A 15 -46.82 -18.22 -30.07
CA SER A 15 -47.06 -18.46 -28.62
C SER A 15 -47.83 -19.79 -28.35
N PRO A 16 -48.22 -20.24 -27.11
CA PRO A 16 -48.34 -19.54 -25.81
C PRO A 16 -48.03 -20.35 -24.51
N GLY A 17 -48.09 -19.67 -23.36
CA GLY A 17 -48.92 -20.06 -22.20
C GLY A 17 -48.51 -21.20 -21.25
N LEU A 18 -48.33 -20.83 -19.96
CA LEU A 18 -48.16 -21.64 -18.74
C LEU A 18 -49.15 -22.81 -18.52
N PRO A 19 -48.84 -23.75 -17.60
CA PRO A 19 -49.58 -23.71 -16.32
C PRO A 19 -48.75 -23.93 -15.04
N LEU A 20 -49.36 -23.44 -13.97
CA LEU A 20 -49.08 -23.52 -12.54
C LEU A 20 -49.07 -24.98 -12.03
N VAL A 21 -48.05 -25.39 -11.24
CA VAL A 21 -48.15 -26.55 -10.33
C VAL A 21 -47.49 -26.22 -8.99
N LEU A 22 -48.27 -26.44 -7.93
CA LEU A 22 -47.98 -26.18 -6.52
C LEU A 22 -47.84 -27.53 -5.81
N VAL A 23 -46.68 -27.89 -5.24
CA VAL A 23 -46.55 -29.04 -4.33
C VAL A 23 -45.53 -28.78 -3.20
N LEU A 24 -46.10 -28.51 -2.02
CA LEU A 24 -45.78 -28.89 -0.64
C LEU A 24 -44.33 -28.96 -0.10
N LEU A 25 -44.19 -28.24 1.02
CA LEU A 25 -43.12 -28.21 2.02
C LEU A 25 -42.68 -29.60 2.53
N ALA A 26 -41.36 -29.77 2.67
CA ALA A 26 -40.77 -30.58 3.73
C ALA A 26 -39.84 -29.68 4.56
N LEU A 27 -40.22 -29.46 5.82
CA LEU A 27 -39.40 -28.82 6.85
C LEU A 27 -38.23 -29.75 7.20
N GLY A 28 -37.02 -29.36 6.81
CA GLY A 28 -35.79 -29.83 7.42
C GLY A 28 -35.23 -28.72 8.30
N ALA A 29 -35.53 -28.75 9.59
CA ALA A 29 -34.92 -27.88 10.58
C ALA A 29 -33.44 -28.25 10.73
N GLY A 30 -32.56 -27.51 10.07
CA GLY A 30 -31.14 -27.44 10.35
C GLY A 30 -30.80 -26.00 10.67
N TRP A 31 -30.49 -25.70 11.92
CA TRP A 31 -30.08 -24.35 12.34
C TRP A 31 -28.78 -23.98 11.61
N ALA A 32 -28.89 -23.10 10.60
CA ALA A 32 -27.75 -22.40 10.03
C ALA A 32 -27.70 -21.02 10.69
N GLN A 33 -26.87 -20.88 11.72
CA GLN A 33 -26.63 -19.60 12.35
C GLN A 33 -25.69 -18.74 11.51
N GLU A 34 -26.15 -17.49 11.34
CA GLU A 34 -25.42 -16.27 11.04
C GLU A 34 -24.40 -16.30 9.89
N GLY A 35 -24.85 -15.74 8.77
CA GLY A 35 -23.99 -15.27 7.71
C GLY A 35 -22.95 -14.27 8.23
N SER A 36 -21.70 -14.68 8.14
CA SER A 36 -20.63 -13.79 7.73
C SER A 36 -19.99 -14.43 6.51
N GLU A 37 -20.47 -14.09 5.31
CA GLU A 37 -19.61 -14.20 4.14
C GLU A 37 -18.35 -13.39 4.48
N PRO A 38 -17.15 -13.99 4.45
CA PRO A 38 -15.95 -13.21 4.69
C PRO A 38 -15.88 -12.18 3.58
N VAL A 39 -15.93 -10.90 3.95
CA VAL A 39 -15.51 -9.83 3.05
C VAL A 39 -14.06 -10.14 2.71
N LEU A 40 -13.84 -10.63 1.49
CA LEU A 40 -12.51 -10.76 0.93
C LEU A 40 -12.00 -9.34 0.71
N LEU A 41 -11.40 -8.77 1.74
CA LEU A 41 -10.53 -7.61 1.56
C LEU A 41 -9.31 -8.14 0.82
N GLU A 42 -9.28 -7.94 -0.50
CA GLU A 42 -8.07 -8.07 -1.30
C GLU A 42 -7.05 -7.03 -0.80
N GLY A 43 -6.37 -7.40 0.27
CA GLY A 43 -5.29 -6.66 0.89
C GLY A 43 -4.39 -7.69 1.55
N GLU A 44 -3.08 -7.58 1.32
CA GLU A 44 -2.10 -8.47 1.94
C GLU A 44 -2.14 -8.28 3.46
N CYS A 45 -2.92 -9.14 4.15
CA CYS A 45 -2.94 -9.19 5.59
C CYS A 45 -1.73 -10.00 6.04
N LEU A 46 -0.72 -9.31 6.57
CA LEU A 46 0.42 -9.99 7.18
C LEU A 46 0.06 -10.34 8.63
N VAL A 47 -0.17 -11.63 8.87
CA VAL A 47 -0.41 -12.16 10.21
C VAL A 47 0.93 -12.28 10.93
N VAL A 48 1.20 -11.40 11.89
CA VAL A 48 2.34 -11.53 12.81
C VAL A 48 1.90 -12.40 13.98
N CYS A 49 2.42 -13.62 14.08
CA CYS A 49 2.20 -14.48 15.24
C CYS A 49 3.11 -13.99 16.38
N GLU A 50 2.53 -13.45 17.47
CA GLU A 50 3.30 -13.21 18.68
C GLU A 50 3.69 -14.57 19.32
N PRO A 51 4.97 -14.84 19.63
CA PRO A 51 5.31 -15.97 20.47
C PRO A 51 4.72 -15.72 21.87
N GLY A 52 3.85 -16.64 22.31
CA GLY A 52 3.06 -16.49 23.52
C GLY A 52 3.89 -16.09 24.75
N ARG A 53 3.56 -14.96 25.37
CA ARG A 53 4.12 -14.56 26.67
C ARG A 53 3.68 -15.55 27.75
N ALA A 54 4.65 -16.18 28.42
CA ALA A 54 4.41 -16.77 29.73
C ALA A 54 3.94 -15.66 30.69
N ALA A 55 2.79 -15.87 31.33
CA ALA A 55 2.20 -14.92 32.25
C ALA A 55 3.10 -14.70 33.48
N ALA A 56 3.57 -13.47 33.68
CA ALA A 56 4.15 -13.02 34.94
C ALA A 56 3.41 -11.75 35.38
N GLY A 57 2.61 -11.87 36.44
CA GLY A 57 1.81 -10.79 37.00
C GLY A 57 2.62 -9.86 37.92
N GLY A 58 2.16 -8.60 37.98
CA GLY A 58 2.60 -7.60 38.98
C GLY A 58 2.15 -6.19 38.58
N PRO A 59 1.46 -5.43 39.45
CA PRO A 59 0.97 -4.09 39.12
C PRO A 59 2.00 -3.01 39.50
N GLY A 60 2.33 -2.12 38.57
CA GLY A 60 3.00 -0.86 38.91
C GLY A 60 3.85 -0.28 37.79
N GLY A 61 3.53 0.96 37.40
CA GLY A 61 4.43 1.85 36.67
C GLY A 61 4.08 2.04 35.19
N ALA A 62 3.35 3.12 34.89
CA ALA A 62 3.29 3.66 33.54
C ALA A 62 4.67 4.24 33.18
N ALA A 63 5.50 3.43 32.53
CA ALA A 63 6.68 3.91 31.82
C ALA A 63 6.23 4.44 30.45
N LEU A 64 6.71 5.63 30.09
CA LEU A 64 6.68 6.13 28.71
C LEU A 64 7.31 5.04 27.83
N GLY A 65 6.44 4.35 27.09
CA GLY A 65 6.68 2.98 26.66
C GLY A 65 7.86 2.84 25.71
N GLU A 66 8.96 2.29 26.20
CA GLU A 66 9.91 1.60 25.35
C GLU A 66 9.19 0.39 24.75
N ALA A 67 9.16 0.32 23.41
CA ALA A 67 8.57 -0.81 22.72
C ALA A 67 9.24 -2.10 23.23
N PRO A 68 8.49 -3.15 23.60
CA PRO A 68 9.07 -4.40 24.04
C PRO A 68 10.00 -4.95 22.96
N PRO A 69 11.04 -5.68 23.38
CA PRO A 69 12.10 -6.13 22.49
C PRO A 69 11.48 -6.89 21.31
N GLY A 70 11.80 -6.42 20.09
CA GLY A 70 11.30 -7.01 18.84
C GLY A 70 10.08 -6.34 18.21
N ARG A 71 9.55 -5.24 18.75
CA ARG A 71 8.54 -4.42 18.04
C ARG A 71 9.19 -3.22 17.36
N VAL A 72 9.22 -3.24 16.04
CA VAL A 72 9.77 -2.15 15.21
C VAL A 72 8.79 -1.83 14.09
N ALA A 73 8.35 -0.58 14.01
CA ALA A 73 7.46 -0.11 12.97
C ALA A 73 7.58 1.40 12.80
N PHE A 74 7.46 1.88 11.57
CA PHE A 74 7.34 3.30 11.29
C PHE A 74 6.31 3.56 10.20
N ALA A 75 5.72 4.73 10.24
CA ALA A 75 4.87 5.27 9.18
C ALA A 75 5.05 6.79 9.14
N ALA A 76 5.38 7.31 7.97
CA ALA A 76 5.58 8.74 7.75
C ALA A 76 4.81 9.19 6.50
N VAL A 77 4.30 10.41 6.53
CA VAL A 77 3.49 11.00 5.46
C VAL A 77 3.93 12.43 5.14
N ARG A 78 3.67 12.82 3.90
CA ARG A 78 3.82 14.20 3.43
C ARG A 78 2.49 14.93 3.54
N SER A 79 2.40 15.92 4.42
CA SER A 79 1.15 16.62 4.73
C SER A 79 1.01 17.96 4.01
N HIS A 80 2.08 18.46 3.40
CA HIS A 80 2.14 19.77 2.75
C HIS A 80 2.53 19.67 1.26
N HIS A 81 2.03 20.61 0.46
CA HIS A 81 2.44 20.82 -0.94
C HIS A 81 3.72 21.63 -1.08
N HIS A 82 4.44 21.91 0.00
CA HIS A 82 5.65 22.72 -0.09
C HIS A 82 6.62 22.07 -1.07
N GLU A 83 7.11 22.92 -1.98
CA GLU A 83 8.18 22.59 -2.90
C GLU A 83 9.37 21.99 -2.15
N PRO A 84 10.23 21.20 -2.82
CA PRO A 84 11.50 20.82 -2.22
C PRO A 84 12.18 22.09 -1.72
N ALA A 85 12.41 22.19 -0.39
CA ALA A 85 13.18 23.29 0.15
C ALA A 85 14.52 23.32 -0.61
N GLY A 86 14.94 24.51 -1.05
CA GLY A 86 15.96 24.75 -2.07
C GLY A 86 17.39 24.24 -1.79
N GLU A 87 17.56 22.98 -1.42
CA GLU A 87 18.83 22.24 -1.44
C GLU A 87 19.10 21.66 -2.83
N THR A 88 18.81 22.43 -3.88
CA THR A 88 19.36 22.20 -5.22
C THR A 88 20.70 22.94 -5.40
N GLY A 89 21.36 23.30 -4.30
CA GLY A 89 22.76 23.74 -4.30
C GLY A 89 23.66 22.54 -4.03
N ASN A 90 24.33 22.04 -5.08
CA ASN A 90 25.22 20.86 -5.11
C ASN A 90 24.51 19.51 -5.24
N GLY A 91 23.89 19.23 -6.39
CA GLY A 91 23.87 17.92 -7.07
C GLY A 91 23.65 16.59 -6.31
N THR A 92 23.17 16.58 -5.05
CA THR A 92 23.23 15.40 -4.18
C THR A 92 21.93 14.99 -3.49
N SER A 93 20.90 15.83 -3.37
CA SER A 93 19.74 15.46 -2.53
C SER A 93 18.49 15.14 -3.34
N GLY A 94 18.50 14.02 -4.06
CA GLY A 94 17.26 13.39 -4.55
C GLY A 94 16.45 12.72 -3.45
N ALA A 95 16.71 13.04 -2.17
CA ALA A 95 16.07 12.40 -1.03
C ALA A 95 14.60 12.84 -0.92
N ILE A 96 13.70 11.88 -0.74
CA ILE A 96 12.29 12.17 -0.50
C ILE A 96 12.06 12.17 1.00
N TYR A 97 11.60 13.30 1.53
CA TYR A 97 11.38 13.49 2.96
C TYR A 97 9.89 13.62 3.30
N PHE A 98 9.58 13.34 4.58
CA PHE A 98 8.23 13.26 5.12
C PHE A 98 8.13 14.16 6.35
N ASP A 99 7.22 15.13 6.33
CA ASP A 99 7.11 16.12 7.38
C ASP A 99 6.30 15.63 8.59
N GLN A 100 5.57 14.53 8.50
CA GLN A 100 4.81 14.00 9.61
C GLN A 100 5.12 12.52 9.83
N VAL A 101 5.48 12.16 11.07
CA VAL A 101 5.70 10.77 11.50
C VAL A 101 4.50 10.36 12.34
N LEU A 102 3.80 9.32 11.90
CA LEU A 102 2.59 8.78 12.52
C LEU A 102 2.93 7.66 13.51
N VAL A 103 3.90 6.82 13.16
CA VAL A 103 4.38 5.68 13.97
C VAL A 103 5.91 5.69 13.93
N ASN A 104 6.56 5.43 15.07
CA ASN A 104 8.01 5.25 15.16
C ASN A 104 8.40 4.31 16.31
N GLU A 105 7.77 3.15 16.37
CA GLU A 105 8.05 2.10 17.35
C GLU A 105 9.47 1.55 17.13
N GLY A 106 10.26 1.47 18.20
CA GLY A 106 11.67 1.09 18.15
C GLY A 106 12.61 2.21 17.68
N GLY A 107 12.10 3.41 17.39
CA GLY A 107 12.91 4.61 17.14
C GLY A 107 13.81 4.56 15.90
N GLY A 108 13.53 3.66 14.95
CA GLY A 108 14.38 3.45 13.77
C GLY A 108 14.22 4.52 12.68
N PHE A 109 13.13 5.29 12.65
CA PHE A 109 12.91 6.30 11.60
C PHE A 109 13.37 7.70 12.03
N ASP A 110 14.26 8.29 11.23
CA ASP A 110 14.71 9.68 11.37
C ASP A 110 13.95 10.60 10.41
N ARG A 111 13.15 11.49 10.99
CA ARG A 111 12.35 12.49 10.26
C ARG A 111 13.21 13.48 9.47
N ALA A 112 14.38 13.86 9.97
CA ALA A 112 15.21 14.87 9.33
C ALA A 112 15.79 14.35 8.01
N SER A 113 16.31 13.12 8.02
CA SER A 113 16.84 12.47 6.82
C SER A 113 15.79 11.76 5.96
N GLY A 114 14.59 11.49 6.49
CA GLY A 114 13.56 10.70 5.82
C GLY A 114 13.95 9.22 5.66
N SER A 115 14.78 8.70 6.58
CA SER A 115 15.34 7.36 6.46
C SER A 115 15.11 6.51 7.71
N PHE A 116 14.93 5.23 7.49
CA PHE A 116 14.85 4.20 8.52
C PHE A 116 16.23 3.57 8.72
N VAL A 117 16.62 3.32 9.97
CA VAL A 117 17.82 2.60 10.36
C VAL A 117 17.39 1.37 11.14
N ALA A 118 17.78 0.18 10.68
CA ALA A 118 17.40 -1.07 11.33
C ALA A 118 18.02 -1.15 12.75
N PRO A 119 17.21 -1.23 13.82
CA PRO A 119 17.73 -1.33 15.18
C PRO A 119 18.16 -2.75 15.54
N VAL A 120 17.56 -3.76 14.89
CA VAL A 120 17.82 -5.19 15.13
C VAL A 120 17.91 -5.93 13.80
N ARG A 121 18.61 -7.06 13.82
CA ARG A 121 18.68 -7.96 12.66
C ARG A 121 17.32 -8.63 12.43
N GLY A 122 16.86 -8.69 11.18
CA GLY A 122 15.59 -9.34 10.87
C GLY A 122 15.10 -9.12 9.45
N VAL A 123 13.90 -9.64 9.17
CA VAL A 123 13.21 -9.41 7.90
C VAL A 123 12.17 -8.30 8.07
N TYR A 124 12.26 -7.27 7.24
CA TYR A 124 11.41 -6.09 7.30
C TYR A 124 10.52 -5.99 6.06
N SER A 125 9.29 -5.52 6.23
CA SER A 125 8.41 -5.12 5.13
C SER A 125 8.50 -3.61 4.93
N PHE A 126 8.64 -3.16 3.69
CA PHE A 126 8.59 -1.76 3.32
C PHE A 126 7.56 -1.53 2.23
N ARG A 127 6.82 -0.41 2.34
CA ARG A 127 5.90 0.08 1.31
C ARG A 127 6.00 1.59 1.21
N PHE A 128 5.95 2.09 -0.02
CA PHE A 128 5.85 3.52 -0.26
C PHE A 128 4.84 3.85 -1.35
N HIS A 129 4.27 5.04 -1.23
CA HIS A 129 3.46 5.70 -2.24
C HIS A 129 3.99 7.13 -2.37
N VAL A 130 4.55 7.50 -3.51
CA VAL A 130 4.96 8.88 -3.79
C VAL A 130 4.03 9.48 -4.81
N VAL A 131 3.17 10.38 -4.33
CA VAL A 131 2.16 11.06 -5.14
C VAL A 131 2.79 12.29 -5.78
N LYS A 132 2.82 12.34 -7.12
CA LYS A 132 3.10 13.56 -7.86
C LYS A 132 1.80 14.29 -8.14
N VAL A 133 1.83 15.62 -8.05
CA VAL A 133 0.67 16.47 -8.34
C VAL A 133 1.08 17.50 -9.39
N TYR A 134 0.28 17.63 -10.45
CA TYR A 134 0.47 18.62 -11.50
C TYR A 134 1.83 18.56 -12.22
N ASN A 135 2.37 17.36 -12.43
CA ASN A 135 3.69 17.17 -13.03
C ASN A 135 3.65 16.23 -14.24
N ARG A 136 3.98 16.77 -15.42
CA ARG A 136 4.02 16.05 -16.69
C ARG A 136 5.27 15.20 -16.89
N GLN A 137 6.29 15.36 -16.04
CA GLN A 137 7.51 14.58 -16.15
C GLN A 137 7.30 13.18 -15.56
N THR A 138 7.92 12.19 -16.19
CA THR A 138 8.06 10.86 -15.61
C THR A 138 8.90 10.96 -14.34
N VAL A 139 8.35 10.48 -13.23
CA VAL A 139 9.02 10.38 -11.95
C VAL A 139 9.46 8.93 -11.74
N GLN A 140 10.71 8.73 -11.31
CA GLN A 140 11.21 7.43 -10.84
C GLN A 140 11.61 7.56 -9.38
N VAL A 141 10.98 6.78 -8.51
CA VAL A 141 11.34 6.68 -7.10
C VAL A 141 11.94 5.31 -6.84
N SER A 142 13.10 5.29 -6.19
CA SER A 142 13.76 4.07 -5.75
C SER A 142 13.79 3.99 -4.23
N LEU A 143 13.46 2.81 -3.71
CA LEU A 143 13.81 2.46 -2.34
C LEU A 143 15.28 2.05 -2.34
N MET A 144 16.05 2.73 -1.51
CA MET A 144 17.49 2.57 -1.37
C MET A 144 17.78 1.80 -0.10
N LEU A 145 18.60 0.76 -0.19
CA LEU A 145 19.29 0.15 0.93
C LEU A 145 20.72 0.67 0.93
N ASN A 146 21.06 1.41 1.98
CA ASN A 146 22.27 2.21 2.09
C ASN A 146 22.38 3.15 0.87
N THR A 147 23.31 2.88 -0.04
CA THR A 147 23.51 3.67 -1.27
C THR A 147 22.95 2.99 -2.52
N TRP A 148 22.42 1.78 -2.42
CA TRP A 148 22.05 0.95 -3.56
C TRP A 148 20.53 0.89 -3.77
N PRO A 149 20.04 1.05 -5.00
CA PRO A 149 18.61 0.90 -5.29
C PRO A 149 18.21 -0.58 -5.22
N VAL A 150 17.13 -0.88 -4.51
CA VAL A 150 16.59 -2.24 -4.38
C VAL A 150 15.39 -2.44 -5.29
N ILE A 151 14.37 -1.60 -5.14
CA ILE A 151 13.17 -1.57 -5.99
C ILE A 151 12.94 -0.15 -6.49
N SER A 152 12.26 -0.03 -7.63
CA SER A 152 11.85 1.27 -8.19
C SER A 152 10.39 1.24 -8.61
N ALA A 153 9.74 2.40 -8.53
CA ALA A 153 8.42 2.66 -9.06
C ALA A 153 8.45 3.89 -9.96
N PHE A 154 7.50 3.94 -10.89
CA PHE A 154 7.37 5.03 -11.85
C PHE A 154 5.99 5.65 -11.76
N ALA A 155 5.92 6.96 -12.02
CA ALA A 155 4.69 7.68 -12.28
C ALA A 155 4.85 8.43 -13.61
N ASN A 156 4.12 8.00 -14.64
CA ASN A 156 4.24 8.48 -16.02
C ASN A 156 2.92 8.99 -16.63
N ASP A 157 2.19 9.85 -15.95
CA ASP A 157 1.02 10.52 -16.51
C ASP A 157 1.46 11.74 -17.33
N PRO A 158 1.17 11.78 -18.66
CA PRO A 158 1.42 12.93 -19.51
C PRO A 158 0.41 14.07 -19.30
N ASP A 159 -0.78 13.73 -18.81
CA ASP A 159 -1.82 14.69 -18.46
C ASP A 159 -1.57 15.18 -17.03
N VAL A 160 -1.92 16.44 -16.74
CA VAL A 160 -1.52 17.15 -15.50
C VAL A 160 -2.39 16.69 -14.31
N THR A 161 -2.42 15.39 -14.06
CA THR A 161 -3.27 14.73 -13.06
C THR A 161 -2.45 14.35 -11.80
N ARG A 162 -3.07 13.56 -10.92
CA ARG A 162 -2.41 12.96 -9.75
C ARG A 162 -2.08 11.52 -10.05
N GLU A 163 -0.84 11.14 -9.84
CA GLU A 163 -0.37 9.76 -10.02
C GLU A 163 0.61 9.40 -8.91
N ALA A 164 0.70 8.12 -8.56
CA ALA A 164 1.55 7.64 -7.48
C ALA A 164 2.56 6.59 -7.96
N ALA A 165 3.85 6.84 -7.72
CA ALA A 165 4.88 5.82 -7.80
C ALA A 165 4.77 4.94 -6.55
N THR A 166 4.28 3.70 -6.71
CA THR A 166 4.00 2.78 -5.61
C THR A 166 4.80 1.49 -5.76
N SER A 167 5.42 1.02 -4.67
CA SER A 167 6.03 -0.31 -4.61
C SER A 167 6.20 -0.79 -3.16
N SER A 168 6.50 -2.07 -2.99
CA SER A 168 6.77 -2.71 -1.71
C SER A 168 7.76 -3.87 -1.85
N VAL A 169 8.48 -4.18 -0.78
CA VAL A 169 9.50 -5.25 -0.75
C VAL A 169 9.69 -5.78 0.67
N LEU A 170 10.07 -7.06 0.78
CA LEU A 170 10.61 -7.65 2.00
C LEU A 170 12.14 -7.68 1.92
N LEU A 171 12.82 -7.19 2.96
CA LEU A 171 14.28 -7.14 2.99
C LEU A 171 14.86 -7.67 4.30
N PRO A 172 15.84 -8.58 4.25
CA PRO A 172 16.68 -8.84 5.41
C PRO A 172 17.58 -7.62 5.64
N LEU A 173 17.65 -7.15 6.88
CA LEU A 173 18.51 -6.03 7.28
C LEU A 173 19.36 -6.44 8.48
N ASP A 174 20.60 -5.98 8.49
CA ASP A 174 21.47 -6.02 9.66
C ASP A 174 21.37 -4.71 10.47
N PRO A 175 21.68 -4.73 11.78
CA PRO A 175 21.65 -3.51 12.60
C PRO A 175 22.53 -2.41 11.99
N GLY A 176 21.95 -1.22 11.81
CA GLY A 176 22.63 -0.07 11.22
C GLY A 176 22.40 0.09 9.71
N ASP A 177 21.81 -0.89 9.02
CA ASP A 177 21.40 -0.71 7.62
C ASP A 177 20.36 0.41 7.49
N ARG A 178 20.53 1.25 6.46
CA ARG A 178 19.68 2.42 6.22
C ARG A 178 18.76 2.21 5.02
N VAL A 179 17.46 2.37 5.20
CA VAL A 179 16.46 2.36 4.13
C VAL A 179 15.89 3.76 3.91
N SER A 180 15.90 4.24 2.67
CA SER A 180 15.38 5.58 2.32
C SER A 180 14.76 5.59 0.92
N LEU A 181 14.03 6.65 0.58
CA LEU A 181 13.52 6.85 -0.77
C LEU A 181 14.33 7.92 -1.50
N ARG A 182 14.68 7.65 -2.75
CA ARG A 182 15.32 8.61 -3.64
C ARG A 182 14.58 8.78 -4.95
N LEU A 183 14.41 10.03 -5.36
CA LEU A 183 14.03 10.44 -6.68
C LEU A 183 15.23 10.28 -7.62
N ARG A 184 15.14 9.30 -8.53
CA ARG A 184 16.21 8.98 -9.50
C ARG A 184 16.03 9.68 -10.84
N ARG A 185 14.79 10.01 -11.20
CA ARG A 185 14.43 10.71 -12.44
C ARG A 185 13.22 11.60 -12.19
N GLY A 186 13.20 12.75 -12.87
CA GLY A 186 12.13 13.74 -12.77
C GLY A 186 12.33 14.71 -11.60
N ASN A 187 11.26 15.41 -11.24
CA ASN A 187 11.21 16.32 -10.10
C ASN A 187 9.87 16.14 -9.38
N LEU A 188 9.74 16.65 -8.15
CA LEU A 188 8.48 16.70 -7.42
C LEU A 188 7.99 18.14 -7.26
N LEU A 189 8.18 18.96 -8.31
CA LEU A 189 7.64 20.32 -8.36
C LEU A 189 6.10 20.25 -8.29
N GLY A 190 5.48 21.19 -7.57
CA GLY A 190 4.06 21.15 -7.20
C GLY A 190 3.79 20.43 -5.87
N GLY A 191 4.84 19.88 -5.26
CA GLY A 191 4.79 19.13 -4.01
C GLY A 191 4.28 17.70 -4.18
N TRP A 192 4.54 16.89 -3.14
CA TRP A 192 4.19 15.46 -3.09
C TRP A 192 3.29 15.13 -1.91
N LYS A 193 2.34 16.02 -1.59
CA LYS A 193 1.34 15.80 -0.54
C LYS A 193 0.62 14.47 -0.76
N TYR A 194 0.23 13.81 0.33
CA TYR A 194 -0.39 12.47 0.36
C TYR A 194 0.58 11.31 0.10
N SER A 195 1.87 11.60 -0.13
CA SER A 195 2.87 10.54 -0.15
C SER A 195 3.03 9.90 1.23
N SER A 196 3.31 8.60 1.24
CA SER A 196 3.55 7.82 2.45
C SER A 196 4.74 6.88 2.30
N PHE A 197 5.41 6.62 3.41
CA PHE A 197 6.46 5.62 3.53
C PHE A 197 6.34 4.94 4.88
N SER A 198 6.26 3.62 4.87
CA SER A 198 6.06 2.82 6.06
C SER A 198 6.83 1.52 5.98
N GLY A 199 7.17 0.97 7.14
CA GLY A 199 7.73 -0.36 7.24
C GLY A 199 7.73 -0.88 8.66
N PHE A 200 7.92 -2.19 8.81
CA PHE A 200 7.90 -2.86 10.11
C PHE A 200 8.71 -4.15 10.06
N LEU A 201 9.21 -4.57 11.22
CA LEU A 201 9.87 -5.86 11.42
C LEU A 201 8.82 -6.97 11.40
N ILE A 202 9.01 -7.96 10.52
CA ILE A 202 8.19 -9.17 10.48
C ILE A 202 8.64 -10.15 11.57
N PHE A 203 9.94 -10.47 11.58
CA PHE A 203 10.56 -11.30 12.61
C PHE A 203 12.07 -11.03 12.70
N PRO A 204 12.66 -11.11 13.91
CA PRO A 204 14.12 -11.03 14.10
C PRO A 204 14.85 -12.28 13.58
N LEU A 205 16.15 -12.15 13.30
CA LEU A 205 17.05 -13.20 12.79
C LEU A 205 18.32 -13.35 13.62
#